data_AF-A0AAD8T3N7-F1
#
_entry.id   AF-A0AAD8T3N7-F1
#
_cell.length_a   1.000
_cell.length_b   1.000
_cell.length_c   1.000
_cell.angle_alpha   90.00
_cell.angle_beta   90.00
_cell.angle_gamma   90.00
#
_symmetry.space_group_name_H-M   'P 1'
#
loop_
_entity.id
_entity.type
_entity.pdbx_description
1 polymer ?
#
loop_
_entity_poly.entity_id
_entity_poly.type
_entity_poly.pdbx_seq_one_letter_code
_entity_poly.pdbx_strand_id
1 'polypeptide(L)'
;MFSSQCASCIEMLQLGCVSLKPPHDFDGFANLRVLDLECVYMLGGNLDLLLSKCNALECLRLSRCCPMPNLKVQQPLCRLSYLSVRECLPQGMEFNAPNLTKFDYSGEAIPITLSESMKLTQATVALMGYDDTLEHVLTELPKTLSDVETLFVRTCINTEVFGFSRCLVKYNHLIKLEVTVGILGDSRNRNGILRLANLLEVAPHLQRLELNMLPHVSTGFLNDVPEAYWHIQPCTHRHLEQVEVSGFIGVNGQLELVLYILDNAVALRGMSIEPRVTAYDRVFGYRAGLGIDIKRGRACVLKNILPEDYPDVQIEIF
;
A
#
# COMPACT_ATOMS: atom_id res chain seq x y z
N MET A 1 29.38 20.34 -14.59
CA MET A 1 30.51 19.47 -14.21
C MET A 1 30.19 18.09 -14.74
N PHE A 2 30.92 17.59 -15.73
CA PHE A 2 31.22 16.19 -16.11
C PHE A 2 31.79 16.27 -17.55
N SER A 3 33.00 15.77 -17.80
CA SER A 3 33.54 15.64 -19.17
C SER A 3 32.86 14.45 -19.86
N SER A 4 32.69 14.51 -21.19
CA SER A 4 32.00 13.47 -21.98
C SER A 4 32.59 12.07 -21.83
N GLN A 5 33.91 11.96 -21.60
CA GLN A 5 34.61 10.69 -21.38
C GLN A 5 34.39 10.08 -19.99
N CYS A 6 34.10 10.88 -18.96
CA CYS A 6 33.82 10.35 -17.62
C CYS A 6 32.35 9.92 -17.49
N ALA A 7 31.44 10.58 -18.20
CA ALA A 7 30.00 10.29 -18.15
C ALA A 7 29.63 8.89 -18.65
N SER A 8 30.42 8.31 -19.57
CA SER A 8 30.20 6.95 -20.09
C SER A 8 30.62 5.83 -19.14
N CYS A 9 31.43 6.10 -18.10
CA CYS A 9 31.84 5.09 -17.12
C CYS A 9 30.94 5.03 -15.88
N ILE A 10 29.98 5.94 -15.75
CA ILE A 10 29.13 6.06 -14.56
C ILE A 10 27.98 5.05 -14.68
N GLU A 11 27.99 4.04 -13.81
CA GLU A 11 26.91 3.07 -13.68
C GLU A 11 25.90 3.43 -12.57
N MET A 12 26.32 4.20 -11.57
CA MET A 12 25.48 4.64 -10.47
C MET A 12 25.70 6.13 -10.19
N LEU A 13 24.61 6.88 -10.13
CA LEU A 13 24.60 8.29 -9.80
C LEU A 13 23.63 8.51 -8.65
N GLN A 14 24.17 8.98 -7.53
CA GLN A 14 23.38 9.39 -6.38
C GLN A 14 23.60 10.89 -6.14
N LEU A 15 22.51 11.65 -6.11
CA LEU A 15 22.53 13.09 -5.88
C LEU A 15 21.58 13.41 -4.72
N GLY A 16 22.09 14.16 -3.74
CA GLY A 16 21.37 14.56 -2.55
C GLY A 16 21.41 16.08 -2.36
N CYS A 17 20.27 16.71 -2.08
CA CYS A 17 20.20 18.13 -1.70
C CYS A 17 20.80 19.09 -2.74
N VAL A 18 20.54 18.87 -4.03
CA VAL A 18 21.06 19.69 -5.15
C VAL A 18 19.95 20.26 -6.02
N SER A 19 20.26 21.33 -6.77
CA SER A 19 19.44 21.78 -7.89
C SER A 19 19.96 21.17 -9.17
N LEU A 20 19.13 20.40 -9.87
CA LEU A 20 19.51 19.71 -11.09
C LEU A 20 18.91 20.42 -12.31
N LYS A 21 19.80 21.00 -13.11
CA LYS A 21 19.48 21.59 -14.42
C LYS A 21 20.40 20.98 -15.47
N PRO A 22 19.99 19.88 -16.13
CA PRO A 22 20.75 19.33 -17.24
C PRO A 22 20.90 20.42 -18.32
N PRO A 23 22.11 20.65 -18.86
CA PRO A 23 22.28 21.58 -19.96
C PRO A 23 21.60 21.03 -21.23
N HIS A 24 21.29 21.89 -22.20
CA HIS A 24 20.54 21.49 -23.41
C HIS A 24 21.30 20.49 -24.29
N ASP A 25 22.64 20.51 -24.21
CA ASP A 25 23.59 19.62 -24.87
C ASP A 25 24.01 18.43 -23.97
N PHE A 26 23.19 18.08 -22.98
CA PHE A 26 23.46 16.95 -22.11
C PHE A 26 23.40 15.62 -22.88
N ASP A 27 24.57 15.02 -23.10
CA ASP A 27 24.74 13.74 -23.81
C ASP A 27 24.35 12.51 -22.98
N GLY A 28 24.01 12.69 -21.69
CA GLY A 28 23.56 11.60 -20.83
C GLY A 28 24.65 10.80 -20.15
N PHE A 29 24.19 9.73 -19.50
CA PHE A 29 25.03 8.71 -18.88
C PHE A 29 24.65 7.36 -19.51
N ALA A 30 25.31 7.02 -20.63
CA ALA A 30 24.92 5.89 -21.48
C ALA A 30 24.88 4.53 -20.74
N ASN A 31 25.77 4.34 -19.76
CA ASN A 31 25.90 3.11 -18.97
C ASN A 31 25.27 3.22 -17.58
N LEU A 32 24.51 4.28 -17.29
CA LEU A 32 23.89 4.47 -15.99
C LEU A 32 22.79 3.44 -15.76
N ARG A 33 22.96 2.62 -14.72
CA ARG A 33 22.04 1.57 -14.29
C ARG A 33 21.20 2.01 -13.10
N VAL A 34 21.77 2.84 -12.21
CA VAL A 34 21.09 3.32 -11.00
C VAL A 34 21.12 4.84 -10.95
N LEU A 35 19.93 5.44 -10.88
CA LEU A 35 19.75 6.87 -10.62
C LEU A 35 18.99 7.05 -9.32
N ASP A 36 19.62 7.67 -8.34
CA ASP A 36 19.06 7.94 -7.01
C ASP A 36 19.10 9.44 -6.72
N LEU A 37 17.93 10.06 -6.67
CA LEU A 37 17.75 11.49 -6.46
C LEU A 37 17.02 11.71 -5.13
N GLU A 38 17.69 12.36 -4.19
CA GLU A 38 17.16 12.68 -2.87
C GLU A 38 17.17 14.20 -2.63
N CYS A 39 16.04 14.77 -2.22
CA CYS A 39 15.91 16.20 -1.95
C CYS A 39 16.39 17.08 -3.12
N VAL A 40 16.14 16.64 -4.37
CA VAL A 40 16.62 17.32 -5.57
C VAL A 40 15.57 18.29 -6.09
N TYR A 41 15.99 19.54 -6.31
CA TYR A 41 15.17 20.56 -6.94
C TYR A 41 15.26 20.46 -8.46
N MET A 42 14.12 20.22 -9.13
CA MET A 42 14.04 20.11 -10.59
C MET A 42 12.93 20.99 -11.15
N LEU A 43 13.24 21.72 -12.23
CA LEU A 43 12.21 22.41 -13.02
C LEU A 43 11.55 21.41 -13.99
N GLY A 44 10.29 21.66 -14.36
CA GLY A 44 9.50 20.75 -15.20
C GLY A 44 10.23 20.36 -16.50
N GLY A 45 10.17 19.07 -16.86
CA GLY A 45 10.81 18.50 -18.05
C GLY A 45 12.29 18.09 -17.89
N ASN A 46 12.97 18.51 -16.80
CA ASN A 46 14.38 18.14 -16.58
C ASN A 46 14.57 16.63 -16.35
N LEU A 47 13.62 15.98 -15.67
CA LEU A 47 13.69 14.55 -15.41
C LEU A 47 13.52 13.75 -16.70
N ASP A 48 12.54 14.10 -17.54
CA ASP A 48 12.32 13.42 -18.82
C ASP A 48 13.53 13.53 -19.73
N LEU A 49 14.15 14.73 -19.80
CA LEU A 49 15.39 14.95 -20.53
C LEU A 49 16.53 14.06 -20.00
N LEU A 50 16.72 14.01 -18.68
CA LEU A 50 17.74 13.16 -18.06
C LEU A 50 17.52 11.68 -18.37
N LEU A 51 16.30 11.19 -18.20
CA LEU A 51 15.93 9.79 -18.44
C LEU A 51 16.03 9.44 -19.94
N SER A 52 15.80 10.39 -20.85
CA SER A 52 15.94 10.20 -22.31
C SER A 52 17.33 9.84 -22.78
N LYS A 53 18.33 10.06 -21.93
CA LYS A 53 19.73 9.79 -22.24
C LYS A 53 20.33 8.67 -21.39
N CYS A 54 19.51 7.96 -20.61
CA CYS A 54 19.93 6.89 -19.71
C CYS A 54 19.30 5.55 -20.12
N ASN A 55 19.66 5.03 -21.30
CA ASN A 55 19.05 3.81 -21.88
C ASN A 55 19.39 2.51 -21.12
N ALA A 56 20.46 2.52 -20.31
CA ALA A 56 20.88 1.40 -19.49
C ALA A 56 20.17 1.34 -18.12
N LEU A 57 19.26 2.27 -17.83
CA LEU A 57 18.72 2.46 -16.48
C LEU A 57 17.86 1.26 -16.03
N GLU A 58 18.26 0.66 -14.93
CA GLU A 58 17.63 -0.51 -14.30
C GLU A 58 16.86 -0.13 -13.03
N CYS A 59 17.29 0.93 -12.34
CA CYS A 59 16.74 1.40 -11.06
C CYS A 59 16.63 2.92 -11.04
N LEU A 60 15.42 3.43 -10.79
CA LEU A 60 15.14 4.85 -10.59
C LEU A 60 14.54 5.08 -9.21
N ARG A 61 15.20 5.90 -8.39
CA ARG A 61 14.75 6.28 -7.06
C ARG A 61 14.64 7.80 -6.99
N LEU A 62 13.44 8.28 -6.67
CA LEU A 62 13.13 9.68 -6.44
C LEU A 62 12.61 9.81 -5.02
N SER A 63 13.25 10.62 -4.19
CA SER A 63 12.85 10.88 -2.81
C SER A 63 12.85 12.38 -2.55
N ARG A 64 11.72 12.92 -2.09
CA ARG A 64 11.58 14.33 -1.68
C ARG A 64 12.03 15.32 -2.75
N CYS A 65 11.86 14.96 -4.03
CA CYS A 65 12.17 15.82 -5.16
C CYS A 65 11.01 16.80 -5.40
N CYS A 66 11.30 18.09 -5.52
CA CYS A 66 10.27 19.12 -5.70
C CYS A 66 10.79 20.33 -6.50
N PRO A 67 9.95 21.00 -7.31
CA PRO A 67 8.58 20.64 -7.67
C PRO A 67 8.50 19.51 -8.71
N MET A 68 7.48 18.66 -8.64
CA MET A 68 7.22 17.59 -9.64
C MET A 68 5.74 17.54 -10.09
N PRO A 69 5.17 18.63 -10.65
CA PRO A 69 3.72 18.69 -10.91
C PRO A 69 3.22 17.64 -11.91
N ASN A 70 4.01 17.32 -12.95
CA ASN A 70 3.69 16.33 -13.97
C ASN A 70 4.83 15.30 -14.08
N LEU A 71 4.78 14.24 -13.28
CA LEU A 71 5.77 13.17 -13.34
C LEU A 71 5.41 12.17 -14.44
N LYS A 72 5.78 12.50 -15.68
CA LYS A 72 5.37 11.75 -16.88
C LYS A 72 6.54 11.41 -17.79
N VAL A 73 6.90 10.14 -17.86
CA VAL A 73 7.94 9.63 -18.74
C VAL A 73 7.30 8.80 -19.87
N GLN A 74 7.11 9.41 -21.03
CA GLN A 74 6.44 8.78 -22.17
C GLN A 74 7.31 7.77 -22.93
N GLN A 75 8.62 8.00 -22.94
CA GLN A 75 9.58 7.12 -23.60
C GLN A 75 9.68 5.77 -22.87
N PRO A 76 9.82 4.65 -23.61
CA PRO A 76 9.96 3.33 -22.98
C PRO A 76 11.29 3.20 -22.23
N LEU A 77 11.22 3.00 -20.92
CA LEU A 77 12.36 2.64 -20.07
C LEU A 77 12.51 1.11 -20.05
N CYS A 78 12.94 0.53 -21.18
CA CYS A 78 12.91 -0.91 -21.41
C CYS A 78 13.75 -1.76 -20.44
N ARG A 79 14.76 -1.19 -19.76
CA ARG A 79 15.58 -1.91 -18.79
C ARG A 79 15.17 -1.65 -17.34
N LEU A 80 14.26 -0.71 -17.11
CA LEU A 80 13.86 -0.33 -15.77
C LEU A 80 13.12 -1.50 -15.12
N SER A 81 13.72 -2.04 -14.08
CA SER A 81 13.19 -3.17 -13.31
C SER A 81 12.65 -2.72 -11.95
N TYR A 82 13.15 -1.59 -11.42
CA TYR A 82 12.73 -1.02 -10.15
C TYR A 82 12.49 0.49 -10.25
N LEU A 83 11.30 0.93 -9.83
CA LEU A 83 10.91 2.33 -9.70
C LEU A 83 10.48 2.61 -8.27
N SER A 84 11.06 3.64 -7.65
CA SER A 84 10.64 4.14 -6.35
C SER A 84 10.41 5.65 -6.41
N VAL A 85 9.20 6.10 -6.04
CA VAL A 85 8.86 7.53 -5.94
C VAL A 85 8.30 7.80 -4.55
N ARG A 86 9.02 8.59 -3.74
CA ARG A 86 8.69 8.84 -2.34
C ARG A 86 8.65 10.32 -2.05
N GLU A 87 7.52 10.81 -1.53
CA GLU A 87 7.35 12.17 -1.02
C GLU A 87 7.65 13.28 -2.06
N CYS A 88 7.36 13.02 -3.35
CA CYS A 88 7.62 13.98 -4.45
C CYS A 88 6.42 14.88 -4.81
N LEU A 89 5.27 14.72 -4.15
CA LEU A 89 4.04 15.51 -4.35
C LEU A 89 3.61 15.76 -5.83
N PRO A 90 3.57 14.76 -6.72
CA PRO A 90 3.05 14.97 -8.07
C PRO A 90 1.52 15.01 -8.11
N GLN A 91 0.92 15.68 -9.10
CA GLN A 91 -0.55 15.67 -9.30
C GLN A 91 -1.04 14.39 -9.99
N GLY A 92 -0.13 13.69 -10.66
CA GLY A 92 -0.36 12.42 -11.34
C GLY A 92 0.97 11.87 -11.84
N MET A 93 1.01 10.56 -12.04
CA MET A 93 2.23 9.86 -12.42
C MET A 93 2.00 8.94 -13.61
N GLU A 94 2.89 9.01 -14.60
CA GLU A 94 2.84 8.18 -15.80
C GLU A 94 4.25 7.69 -16.15
N PHE A 95 4.46 6.37 -16.17
CA PHE A 95 5.72 5.78 -16.58
C PHE A 95 5.51 4.69 -17.62
N ASN A 96 6.23 4.80 -18.73
CA ASN A 96 6.35 3.72 -19.71
C ASN A 96 7.53 2.81 -19.33
N ALA A 97 7.25 1.76 -18.56
CA ALA A 97 8.24 0.82 -18.01
C ALA A 97 7.77 -0.63 -18.21
N PRO A 98 7.91 -1.19 -19.44
CA PRO A 98 7.31 -2.49 -19.79
C PRO A 98 7.90 -3.67 -19.01
N ASN A 99 9.15 -3.57 -18.55
CA ASN A 99 9.85 -4.63 -17.82
C ASN A 99 9.96 -4.36 -16.31
N LEU A 100 9.10 -3.50 -15.76
CA LEU A 100 9.09 -3.19 -14.34
C LEU A 100 8.72 -4.44 -13.53
N THR A 101 9.52 -4.76 -12.52
CA THR A 101 9.31 -5.93 -11.64
C THR A 101 8.93 -5.53 -10.23
N LYS A 102 9.42 -4.36 -9.78
CA LYS A 102 9.17 -3.82 -8.46
C LYS A 102 8.80 -2.34 -8.54
N PHE A 103 7.78 -1.96 -7.78
CA PHE A 103 7.31 -0.58 -7.69
C PHE A 103 7.11 -0.14 -6.24
N ASP A 104 7.69 1.00 -5.86
CA ASP A 104 7.47 1.61 -4.55
C ASP A 104 6.93 3.04 -4.72
N TYR A 105 5.85 3.35 -4.02
CA TYR A 105 5.26 4.69 -3.94
C TYR A 105 5.02 5.11 -2.50
N SER A 106 5.35 6.36 -2.17
CA SER A 106 4.92 7.02 -0.93
C SER A 106 4.50 8.44 -1.24
N GLY A 107 3.27 8.83 -0.89
CA GLY A 107 2.72 10.15 -1.23
C GLY A 107 1.21 10.22 -1.11
N GLU A 108 0.61 11.27 -1.66
CA GLU A 108 -0.85 11.46 -1.68
C GLU A 108 -1.54 10.43 -2.58
N ALA A 109 -2.86 10.24 -2.40
CA ALA A 109 -3.65 9.38 -3.28
C ALA A 109 -3.85 10.07 -4.64
N ILE A 110 -3.03 9.70 -5.63
CA ILE A 110 -3.03 10.30 -6.97
C ILE A 110 -3.24 9.24 -8.06
N PRO A 111 -3.71 9.61 -9.26
CA PRO A 111 -3.70 8.70 -10.41
C PRO A 111 -2.28 8.26 -10.77
N ILE A 112 -2.07 6.95 -10.85
CA ILE A 112 -0.81 6.34 -11.25
C ILE A 112 -1.06 5.45 -12.47
N THR A 113 -0.32 5.70 -13.55
CA THR A 113 -0.33 4.87 -14.74
C THR A 113 1.06 4.31 -14.96
N LEU A 114 1.18 2.99 -14.80
CA LEU A 114 2.34 2.24 -15.24
C LEU A 114 1.89 1.55 -16.54
N SER A 115 2.56 1.79 -17.65
CA SER A 115 2.27 1.08 -18.91
C SER A 115 2.15 -0.42 -18.65
N GLU A 116 1.23 -1.13 -19.33
CA GLU A 116 0.97 -2.57 -19.15
C GLU A 116 2.27 -3.38 -18.97
N SER A 117 2.63 -3.63 -17.71
CA SER A 117 3.87 -4.32 -17.36
C SER A 117 3.51 -5.70 -16.84
N MET A 118 3.58 -6.68 -17.74
CA MET A 118 3.27 -8.08 -17.43
C MET A 118 4.26 -8.75 -16.46
N LYS A 119 5.26 -8.01 -15.96
CA LYS A 119 6.32 -8.53 -15.09
C LYS A 119 6.29 -7.95 -13.67
N LEU A 120 5.35 -7.06 -13.36
CA LEU A 120 5.30 -6.42 -12.06
C LEU A 120 4.82 -7.41 -11.00
N THR A 121 5.74 -7.96 -10.21
CA THR A 121 5.41 -8.99 -9.21
C THR A 121 5.21 -8.41 -7.82
N GLN A 122 5.88 -7.29 -7.50
CA GLN A 122 5.86 -6.70 -6.17
C GLN A 122 5.59 -5.19 -6.21
N ALA A 123 4.67 -4.74 -5.36
CA ALA A 123 4.43 -3.31 -5.15
C ALA A 123 4.33 -2.94 -3.66
N THR A 124 4.80 -1.73 -3.33
CA THR A 124 4.67 -1.10 -2.02
C THR A 124 4.05 0.27 -2.22
N VAL A 125 2.86 0.51 -1.68
CA VAL A 125 2.16 1.81 -1.81
C VAL A 125 1.84 2.35 -0.43
N ALA A 126 2.43 3.48 -0.06
CA ALA A 126 2.14 4.18 1.18
C ALA A 126 1.40 5.50 0.91
N LEU A 127 0.11 5.48 1.17
CA LEU A 127 -0.73 6.68 1.05
C LEU A 127 -0.56 7.52 2.32
N MET A 128 -0.20 8.77 2.10
CA MET A 128 0.10 9.77 3.11
C MET A 128 -1.06 10.77 3.19
N GLY A 129 -1.39 11.19 4.41
CA GLY A 129 -2.51 12.10 4.68
C GLY A 129 -3.36 11.65 5.86
N TYR A 130 -4.30 12.51 6.24
CA TYR A 130 -5.29 12.26 7.31
C TYR A 130 -6.70 12.04 6.76
N ASP A 131 -6.82 11.72 5.47
CA ASP A 131 -8.10 11.46 4.81
C ASP A 131 -8.36 9.95 4.65
N ASP A 132 -9.59 9.59 4.33
CA ASP A 132 -9.95 8.22 3.99
C ASP A 132 -9.38 7.86 2.61
N THR A 133 -8.38 6.98 2.58
CA THR A 133 -7.70 6.58 1.34
C THR A 133 -8.06 5.16 0.90
N LEU A 134 -8.97 4.49 1.61
CA LEU A 134 -9.36 3.11 1.30
C LEU A 134 -10.08 3.02 -0.06
N GLU A 135 -10.86 4.03 -0.44
CA GLU A 135 -11.50 4.04 -1.77
C GLU A 135 -10.46 4.05 -2.90
N HIS A 136 -9.36 4.77 -2.75
CA HIS A 136 -8.27 4.75 -3.73
C HIS A 136 -7.62 3.36 -3.83
N VAL A 137 -7.41 2.70 -2.70
CA VAL A 137 -6.85 1.33 -2.63
C VAL A 137 -7.74 0.32 -3.35
N LEU A 138 -9.06 0.50 -3.27
CA LEU A 138 -10.03 -0.44 -3.83
C LEU A 138 -10.44 -0.13 -5.27
N THR A 139 -10.22 1.09 -5.75
CA THR A 139 -10.71 1.52 -7.08
C THR A 139 -9.61 1.90 -8.07
N GLU A 140 -8.52 2.53 -7.62
CA GLU A 140 -7.44 2.98 -8.50
C GLU A 140 -6.28 1.99 -8.54
N LEU A 141 -5.82 1.50 -7.38
CA LEU A 141 -4.69 0.56 -7.34
C LEU A 141 -4.93 -0.72 -8.14
N PRO A 142 -6.12 -1.35 -8.16
CA PRO A 142 -6.36 -2.52 -8.99
C PRO A 142 -6.27 -2.25 -10.50
N LYS A 143 -6.48 -1.00 -10.94
CA LYS A 143 -6.31 -0.60 -12.35
C LYS A 143 -4.84 -0.50 -12.73
N THR A 144 -4.00 -0.05 -11.81
CA THR A 144 -2.56 0.18 -12.04
C THR A 144 -1.72 -1.07 -11.77
N LEU A 145 -2.13 -1.88 -10.79
CA LEU A 145 -1.36 -2.97 -10.21
C LEU A 145 -2.08 -4.31 -10.37
N SER A 146 -2.87 -4.48 -11.44
CA SER A 146 -3.73 -5.66 -11.64
C SER A 146 -2.98 -6.99 -11.55
N ASP A 147 -1.73 -7.04 -12.00
CA ASP A 147 -0.97 -8.28 -12.16
C ASP A 147 0.05 -8.55 -11.04
N VAL A 148 0.05 -7.75 -9.96
CA VAL A 148 0.98 -7.94 -8.84
C VAL A 148 0.66 -9.21 -8.06
N GLU A 149 1.69 -9.93 -7.63
CA GLU A 149 1.55 -11.11 -6.78
C GLU A 149 1.61 -10.76 -5.30
N THR A 150 2.45 -9.77 -4.94
CA THR A 150 2.61 -9.29 -3.56
C THR A 150 2.44 -7.77 -3.49
N LEU A 151 1.48 -7.33 -2.68
CA LEU A 151 1.20 -5.92 -2.47
C LEU A 151 1.30 -5.56 -0.98
N PHE A 152 2.08 -4.54 -0.68
CA PHE A 152 2.04 -3.83 0.59
C PHE A 152 1.30 -2.51 0.42
N VAL A 153 0.33 -2.23 1.28
CA VAL A 153 -0.40 -0.95 1.31
C VAL A 153 -0.35 -0.35 2.69
N ARG A 154 0.00 0.94 2.79
CA ARG A 154 -0.29 1.77 3.95
C ARG A 154 -1.40 2.74 3.58
N THR A 155 -2.47 2.76 4.36
CA THR A 155 -3.70 3.54 4.08
C THR A 155 -4.32 4.05 5.38
N CYS A 156 -5.28 4.96 5.28
CA CYS A 156 -6.11 5.44 6.38
C CYS A 156 -7.59 5.18 6.08
N ILE A 157 -8.36 4.86 7.11
CA ILE A 157 -9.84 4.82 7.06
C ILE A 157 -10.38 5.87 8.02
N ASN A 158 -11.45 6.57 7.62
CA ASN A 158 -12.26 7.36 8.52
C ASN A 158 -13.55 6.58 8.82
N THR A 159 -13.80 6.29 10.09
CA THR A 159 -14.94 5.46 10.48
C THR A 159 -16.29 6.14 10.29
N GLU A 160 -16.33 7.45 10.08
CA GLU A 160 -17.54 8.22 9.78
C GLU A 160 -17.95 8.16 8.30
N VAL A 161 -17.11 7.61 7.42
CA VAL A 161 -17.43 7.47 6.00
C VAL A 161 -18.38 6.28 5.80
N PHE A 162 -19.59 6.58 5.33
CA PHE A 162 -20.62 5.59 5.00
C PHE A 162 -20.65 5.29 3.50
N GLY A 163 -20.81 4.00 3.16
CA GLY A 163 -20.94 3.55 1.78
C GLY A 163 -19.61 3.31 1.08
N PHE A 164 -19.70 2.75 -0.12
CA PHE A 164 -18.55 2.37 -0.92
C PHE A 164 -18.91 2.36 -2.42
N SER A 165 -18.02 2.88 -3.26
CA SER A 165 -18.12 2.74 -4.72
C SER A 165 -17.78 1.30 -5.11
N ARG A 166 -18.79 0.49 -5.48
CA ARG A 166 -18.57 -0.88 -5.99
C ARG A 166 -17.75 -0.84 -7.28
N CYS A 167 -16.43 -0.92 -7.17
CA CYS A 167 -15.53 -1.02 -8.32
C CYS A 167 -15.42 -2.48 -8.78
N LEU A 168 -15.56 -2.69 -10.08
CA LEU A 168 -15.54 -4.02 -10.70
C LEU A 168 -14.13 -4.51 -11.03
N VAL A 169 -13.11 -3.66 -10.89
CA VAL A 169 -11.72 -3.99 -11.23
C VAL A 169 -11.10 -4.78 -10.08
N LYS A 170 -10.48 -5.90 -10.42
CA LYS A 170 -9.88 -6.83 -9.46
C LYS A 170 -8.40 -7.00 -9.75
N TYR A 171 -7.66 -7.37 -8.72
CA TYR A 171 -6.33 -7.93 -8.88
C TYR A 171 -6.44 -9.32 -9.48
N ASN A 172 -5.76 -9.55 -10.60
CA ASN A 172 -5.79 -10.82 -11.33
C ASN A 172 -4.90 -11.88 -10.66
N HIS A 173 -3.78 -11.46 -10.06
CA HIS A 173 -2.75 -12.38 -9.57
C HIS A 173 -2.31 -12.14 -8.13
N LEU A 174 -3.01 -11.29 -7.38
CA LEU A 174 -2.62 -10.95 -6.01
C LEU A 174 -2.76 -12.15 -5.08
N ILE A 175 -1.62 -12.67 -4.60
CA ILE A 175 -1.51 -13.84 -3.70
C ILE A 175 -1.30 -13.40 -2.26
N LYS A 176 -0.47 -12.37 -2.04
CA LYS A 176 -0.18 -11.83 -0.69
C LYS A 176 -0.49 -10.34 -0.62
N LEU A 177 -1.32 -9.97 0.35
CA LEU A 177 -1.67 -8.59 0.66
C LEU A 177 -1.31 -8.27 2.11
N GLU A 178 -0.47 -7.26 2.31
CA GLU A 178 -0.12 -6.71 3.63
C GLU A 178 -0.65 -5.28 3.71
N VAL A 179 -1.56 -5.01 4.64
CA VAL A 179 -2.19 -3.69 4.81
C VAL A 179 -1.89 -3.14 6.19
N THR A 180 -1.22 -1.99 6.24
CA THR A 180 -1.15 -1.16 7.44
C THR A 180 -2.20 -0.07 7.36
N VAL A 181 -3.19 -0.10 8.25
CA VAL A 181 -4.33 0.83 8.23
C VAL A 181 -4.33 1.73 9.46
N GLY A 182 -4.30 3.05 9.24
CA GLY A 182 -4.63 4.03 10.27
C GLY A 182 -6.14 4.14 10.44
N ILE A 183 -6.65 3.91 11.66
CA ILE A 183 -8.08 4.05 11.96
C ILE A 183 -8.32 5.43 12.55
N LEU A 184 -8.97 6.31 11.77
CA LEU A 184 -9.34 7.67 12.11
C LEU A 184 -10.82 7.75 12.48
N GLY A 185 -11.21 8.81 13.18
CA GLY A 185 -12.60 9.04 13.57
C GLY A 185 -13.01 8.25 14.82
N ASP A 186 -14.33 8.09 14.97
CA ASP A 186 -14.92 7.43 16.12
C ASP A 186 -14.92 5.90 15.99
N SER A 187 -14.18 5.23 16.87
CA SER A 187 -14.11 3.76 16.92
C SER A 187 -15.45 3.06 17.21
N ARG A 188 -16.49 3.80 17.63
CA ARG A 188 -17.86 3.29 17.80
C ARG A 188 -18.51 2.94 16.47
N ASN A 189 -18.12 3.61 15.39
CA ASN A 189 -18.68 3.42 14.05
C ASN A 189 -18.08 2.16 13.42
N ARG A 190 -18.81 1.04 13.56
CA ARG A 190 -18.37 -0.29 13.14
C ARG A 190 -18.17 -0.40 11.63
N ASN A 191 -19.05 0.27 10.89
CA ASN A 191 -19.14 0.22 9.43
C ASN A 191 -17.84 0.67 8.75
N GLY A 192 -17.12 1.62 9.35
CA GLY A 192 -15.85 2.10 8.82
C GLY A 192 -14.79 1.03 8.68
N ILE A 193 -14.59 0.23 9.74
CA ILE A 193 -13.60 -0.86 9.78
C ILE A 193 -14.05 -2.01 8.89
N LEU A 194 -15.35 -2.33 8.91
CA LEU A 194 -15.94 -3.38 8.08
C LEU A 194 -15.70 -3.18 6.58
N ARG A 195 -15.51 -1.93 6.10
CA ARG A 195 -15.15 -1.66 4.70
C ARG A 195 -13.85 -2.37 4.26
N LEU A 196 -12.98 -2.77 5.18
CA LEU A 196 -11.78 -3.56 4.86
C LEU A 196 -12.11 -4.95 4.28
N ALA A 197 -13.31 -5.49 4.52
CA ALA A 197 -13.77 -6.74 3.89
C ALA A 197 -13.77 -6.65 2.36
N ASN A 198 -13.96 -5.45 1.78
CA ASN A 198 -13.93 -5.24 0.33
C ASN A 198 -12.55 -5.51 -0.28
N LEU A 199 -11.46 -5.53 0.51
CA LEU A 199 -10.14 -5.93 0.04
C LEU A 199 -10.16 -7.37 -0.51
N LEU A 200 -10.98 -8.24 0.08
CA LEU A 200 -11.13 -9.62 -0.36
C LEU A 200 -11.94 -9.73 -1.66
N GLU A 201 -12.91 -8.85 -1.87
CA GLU A 201 -13.71 -8.83 -3.10
C GLU A 201 -12.91 -8.40 -4.33
N VAL A 202 -11.98 -7.45 -4.14
CA VAL A 202 -11.08 -6.97 -5.21
C VAL A 202 -9.87 -7.91 -5.41
N ALA A 203 -9.62 -8.86 -4.50
CA ALA A 203 -8.50 -9.80 -4.56
C ALA A 203 -8.98 -11.27 -4.52
N PRO A 204 -9.65 -11.76 -5.58
CA PRO A 204 -10.32 -13.06 -5.57
C PRO A 204 -9.37 -14.26 -5.42
N HIS A 205 -8.08 -14.11 -5.75
CA HIS A 205 -7.06 -15.15 -5.66
C HIS A 205 -6.14 -15.01 -4.44
N LEU A 206 -6.49 -14.12 -3.51
CA LEU A 206 -5.69 -13.85 -2.32
C LEU A 206 -5.57 -15.10 -1.45
N GLN A 207 -4.34 -15.47 -1.10
CA GLN A 207 -4.04 -16.62 -0.22
C GLN A 207 -3.60 -16.19 1.17
N ARG A 208 -2.91 -15.06 1.28
CA ARG A 208 -2.43 -14.53 2.57
C ARG A 208 -2.78 -13.07 2.73
N LEU A 209 -3.48 -12.77 3.82
CA LEU A 209 -3.82 -11.42 4.23
C LEU A 209 -3.15 -11.09 5.58
N GLU A 210 -2.41 -10.00 5.62
CA GLU A 210 -1.88 -9.42 6.86
C GLU A 210 -2.51 -8.04 7.07
N LEU A 211 -3.28 -7.86 8.14
CA LEU A 211 -3.95 -6.62 8.51
C LEU A 211 -3.36 -6.05 9.79
N ASN A 212 -2.66 -4.94 9.66
CA ASN A 212 -2.02 -4.23 10.75
C ASN A 212 -2.81 -2.95 11.08
N MET A 213 -3.63 -2.99 12.13
CA MET A 213 -4.57 -1.91 12.48
C MET A 213 -3.96 -0.97 13.51
N LEU A 214 -3.75 0.30 13.12
CA LEU A 214 -3.18 1.33 13.98
C LEU A 214 -4.31 2.22 14.53
N PRO A 215 -4.63 2.14 15.84
CA PRO A 215 -5.62 3.03 16.44
C PRO A 215 -5.09 4.47 16.51
N HIS A 216 -5.90 5.46 16.13
CA HIS A 216 -5.61 6.87 16.37
C HIS A 216 -6.07 7.30 17.77
N VAL A 217 -5.33 8.22 18.41
CA VAL A 217 -5.41 8.59 19.85
C VAL A 217 -6.73 9.28 20.26
N SER A 218 -7.68 9.48 19.35
CA SER A 218 -8.93 10.22 19.60
C SER A 218 -10.08 9.36 20.17
N THR A 219 -9.82 8.13 20.59
CA THR A 219 -10.86 7.17 21.03
C THR A 219 -11.49 7.58 22.36
N GLY A 220 -12.62 8.30 22.30
CA GLY A 220 -13.55 8.42 23.41
C GLY A 220 -14.33 7.12 23.57
N PHE A 221 -14.06 6.37 24.64
CA PHE A 221 -14.75 5.11 24.93
C PHE A 221 -15.95 5.36 25.85
N LEU A 222 -17.14 5.62 25.29
CA LEU A 222 -18.39 5.62 26.04
C LEU A 222 -19.50 4.97 25.22
N ASN A 223 -20.15 3.98 25.87
CA ASN A 223 -21.39 3.25 25.60
C ASN A 223 -21.93 3.10 24.16
N ASP A 224 -22.33 1.85 23.86
CA ASP A 224 -23.00 1.41 22.64
C ASP A 224 -24.20 2.30 22.27
N VAL A 225 -24.09 2.96 21.12
CA VAL A 225 -25.25 3.43 20.37
C VAL A 225 -25.48 2.42 19.24
N PRO A 226 -26.66 1.81 19.12
CA PRO A 226 -26.97 0.96 17.98
C PRO A 226 -27.09 1.81 16.72
N GLU A 227 -26.13 1.69 15.80
CA GLU A 227 -26.25 2.23 14.45
C GLU A 227 -26.80 1.17 13.48
N ALA A 228 -27.33 1.64 12.36
CA ALA A 228 -27.88 0.78 11.32
C ALA A 228 -26.79 -0.18 10.78
N TYR A 229 -27.10 -1.48 10.85
CA TYR A 229 -26.26 -2.56 10.33
C TYR A 229 -25.92 -2.33 8.86
N TRP A 230 -24.65 -2.05 8.54
CA TRP A 230 -24.20 -2.19 7.17
C TRP A 230 -24.16 -3.68 6.82
N HIS A 231 -25.00 -4.09 5.87
CA HIS A 231 -25.04 -5.46 5.40
C HIS A 231 -23.93 -5.61 4.35
N ILE A 232 -22.73 -6.04 4.77
CA ILE A 232 -21.83 -6.68 3.82
C ILE A 232 -22.56 -7.93 3.35
N GLN A 233 -22.81 -8.03 2.05
CA GLN A 233 -23.39 -9.25 1.50
C GLN A 233 -22.36 -10.36 1.67
N PRO A 234 -22.69 -11.48 2.33
CA PRO A 234 -21.78 -12.60 2.48
C PRO A 234 -21.23 -13.01 1.10
N CYS A 235 -19.91 -13.08 0.98
CA CYS A 235 -19.26 -13.51 -0.26
C CYS A 235 -18.15 -14.50 0.04
N THR A 236 -18.17 -15.64 -0.65
CA THR A 236 -17.25 -16.73 -0.37
C THR A 236 -15.85 -16.45 -0.91
N HIS A 237 -14.85 -16.51 -0.03
CA HIS A 237 -13.43 -16.36 -0.37
C HIS A 237 -12.78 -17.75 -0.47
N ARG A 238 -12.51 -18.20 -1.70
CA ARG A 238 -12.13 -19.60 -1.98
C ARG A 238 -10.64 -19.91 -1.84
N HIS A 239 -9.80 -18.89 -1.82
CA HIS A 239 -8.35 -19.05 -1.88
C HIS A 239 -7.63 -18.54 -0.63
N LEU A 240 -8.32 -17.81 0.25
CA LEU A 240 -7.72 -17.24 1.44
C LEU A 240 -7.41 -18.35 2.45
N GLU A 241 -6.12 -18.60 2.68
CA GLU A 241 -5.62 -19.70 3.53
C GLU A 241 -5.09 -19.22 4.88
N GLN A 242 -4.49 -18.03 4.90
CA GLN A 242 -3.83 -17.48 6.09
C GLN A 242 -4.22 -16.02 6.31
N VAL A 243 -4.61 -15.70 7.54
CA VAL A 243 -4.93 -14.33 7.96
C VAL A 243 -4.20 -13.97 9.24
N GLU A 244 -3.53 -12.83 9.23
CA GLU A 244 -2.85 -12.29 10.41
C GLU A 244 -3.42 -10.92 10.71
N VAL A 245 -3.96 -10.75 11.92
CA VAL A 245 -4.52 -9.48 12.38
C VAL A 245 -3.70 -8.98 13.55
N SER A 246 -3.12 -7.79 13.40
CA SER A 246 -2.41 -7.09 14.48
C SER A 246 -3.10 -5.78 14.84
N GLY A 247 -2.91 -5.30 16.08
CA GLY A 247 -3.58 -4.11 16.60
C GLY A 247 -5.06 -4.33 16.92
N PHE A 248 -5.45 -5.56 17.26
CA PHE A 248 -6.83 -5.90 17.64
C PHE A 248 -7.15 -5.43 19.07
N ILE A 249 -7.79 -4.27 19.21
CA ILE A 249 -8.15 -3.69 20.51
C ILE A 249 -9.56 -4.10 20.99
N GLY A 250 -10.27 -4.91 20.20
CA GLY A 250 -11.57 -5.46 20.57
C GLY A 250 -12.72 -4.46 20.44
N VAL A 251 -12.65 -3.55 19.46
CA VAL A 251 -13.81 -2.74 19.04
C VAL A 251 -14.70 -3.57 18.10
N ASN A 252 -16.00 -3.27 18.10
CA ASN A 252 -16.99 -4.11 17.41
C ASN A 252 -16.70 -4.26 15.91
N GLY A 253 -16.27 -3.19 15.21
CA GLY A 253 -15.93 -3.28 13.78
C GLY A 253 -14.74 -4.21 13.48
N GLN A 254 -13.77 -4.33 14.40
CA GLN A 254 -12.68 -5.30 14.25
C GLN A 254 -13.18 -6.74 14.44
N LEU A 255 -14.00 -6.95 15.46
CA LEU A 255 -14.59 -8.27 15.74
C LEU A 255 -15.47 -8.72 14.57
N GLU A 256 -16.35 -7.86 14.07
CA GLU A 256 -17.23 -8.18 12.95
C GLU A 256 -16.43 -8.47 11.67
N LEU A 257 -15.32 -7.77 11.43
CA LEU A 257 -14.43 -8.08 10.30
C LEU A 257 -13.78 -9.46 10.43
N VAL A 258 -13.29 -9.80 11.62
CA VAL A 258 -12.69 -11.12 11.90
C VAL A 258 -13.72 -12.23 11.71
N LEU A 259 -14.91 -12.09 12.31
CA LEU A 259 -16.00 -13.06 12.16
C LEU A 259 -16.44 -13.21 10.70
N TYR A 260 -16.56 -12.09 9.98
CA TYR A 260 -16.85 -12.11 8.55
C TYR A 260 -15.83 -12.95 7.78
N ILE A 261 -14.53 -12.79 8.05
CA ILE A 261 -13.49 -13.58 7.39
C ILE A 261 -13.62 -15.06 7.75
N LEU A 262 -13.76 -15.39 9.04
CA LEU A 262 -13.93 -16.77 9.51
C LEU A 262 -15.14 -17.46 8.85
N ASP A 263 -16.27 -16.76 8.76
CA ASP A 263 -17.52 -17.32 8.24
C ASP A 263 -17.53 -17.47 6.70
N ASN A 264 -16.68 -16.71 5.99
CA ASN A 264 -16.75 -16.61 4.53
C ASN A 264 -15.52 -17.16 3.80
N ALA A 265 -14.39 -17.39 4.48
CA ALA A 265 -13.17 -17.92 3.89
C ALA A 265 -13.10 -19.45 4.01
N VAL A 266 -13.55 -20.15 2.96
CA VAL A 266 -13.71 -21.62 2.99
C VAL A 266 -12.40 -22.41 2.95
N ALA A 267 -11.32 -21.79 2.50
CA ALA A 267 -9.99 -22.41 2.45
C ALA A 267 -9.10 -21.99 3.63
N LEU A 268 -9.64 -21.24 4.59
CA LEU A 268 -8.88 -20.71 5.71
C LEU A 268 -8.35 -21.85 6.57
N ARG A 269 -7.03 -21.89 6.77
CA ARG A 269 -6.35 -22.90 7.58
C ARG A 269 -5.83 -22.31 8.88
N GLY A 270 -5.50 -21.02 8.88
CA GLY A 270 -4.92 -20.35 10.04
C GLY A 270 -5.33 -18.89 10.14
N MET A 271 -5.66 -18.47 11.36
CA MET A 271 -5.89 -17.08 11.71
C MET A 271 -5.14 -16.73 12.98
N SER A 272 -4.27 -15.72 12.94
CA SER A 272 -3.67 -15.15 14.14
C SER A 272 -4.29 -13.79 14.47
N ILE A 273 -4.55 -13.56 15.75
CA ILE A 273 -5.09 -12.30 16.26
C ILE A 273 -4.19 -11.83 17.40
N GLU A 274 -3.45 -10.77 17.16
CA GLU A 274 -2.55 -10.13 18.11
C GLU A 274 -3.07 -8.72 18.44
N PRO A 275 -3.41 -8.44 19.72
CA PRO A 275 -3.80 -7.10 20.13
C PRO A 275 -2.71 -6.04 19.93
N ARG A 276 -1.44 -6.44 19.96
CA ARG A 276 -0.31 -5.53 19.67
C ARG A 276 -0.18 -5.28 18.18
N VAL A 277 0.26 -4.08 17.84
CA VAL A 277 0.72 -3.82 16.48
C VAL A 277 2.07 -4.52 16.31
N THR A 278 2.15 -5.42 15.33
CA THR A 278 3.40 -6.15 14.99
C THR A 278 4.08 -5.60 13.74
N ALA A 279 3.39 -4.78 12.96
CA ALA A 279 3.90 -4.20 11.72
C ALA A 279 5.19 -3.38 11.92
N TYR A 280 6.20 -3.76 11.16
CA TYR A 280 7.27 -2.86 10.75
C TYR A 280 6.73 -1.99 9.60
N ASP A 281 6.55 -0.69 9.81
CA ASP A 281 6.17 0.20 8.70
C ASP A 281 7.35 0.25 7.72
N ARG A 282 7.21 -0.39 6.55
CA ARG A 282 8.29 -0.50 5.56
C ARG A 282 8.78 0.87 5.04
N VAL A 283 8.02 1.94 5.29
CA VAL A 283 8.35 3.31 4.88
C VAL A 283 8.89 4.14 6.06
N PHE A 284 8.32 3.99 7.26
CA PHE A 284 8.67 4.82 8.43
C PHE A 284 9.41 4.09 9.57
N GLY A 285 9.70 2.79 9.42
CA GLY A 285 10.35 1.96 10.41
C GLY A 285 9.41 1.42 11.51
N TYR A 286 9.98 0.94 12.60
CA TYR A 286 9.22 0.32 13.69
C TYR A 286 8.36 1.35 14.44
N ARG A 287 7.04 1.23 14.37
CA ARG A 287 6.12 1.95 15.27
C ARG A 287 5.95 1.13 16.56
N ALA A 288 6.91 1.25 17.46
CA ALA A 288 6.80 0.70 18.80
C ALA A 288 5.61 1.32 19.55
N GLY A 289 4.83 0.51 20.25
CA GLY A 289 4.28 0.95 21.54
C GLY A 289 2.91 1.63 21.55
N LEU A 290 2.03 1.38 20.58
CA LEU A 290 0.59 1.59 20.84
C LEU A 290 0.04 0.37 21.59
N GLY A 291 0.52 0.15 22.81
CA GLY A 291 0.00 -0.86 23.75
C GLY A 291 -1.35 -0.47 24.33
N ILE A 292 -2.26 0.00 23.47
CA ILE A 292 -3.60 0.42 23.89
C ILE A 292 -4.44 -0.85 24.01
N ASP A 293 -4.83 -1.16 25.23
CA ASP A 293 -5.91 -2.09 25.57
C ASP A 293 -5.77 -3.55 25.10
N ILE A 294 -4.53 -4.07 25.18
CA ILE A 294 -4.21 -5.50 24.91
C ILE A 294 -5.15 -6.45 25.68
N LYS A 295 -5.45 -6.13 26.95
CA LYS A 295 -6.32 -6.96 27.81
C LYS A 295 -7.74 -7.04 27.26
N ARG A 296 -8.32 -5.92 26.84
CA ARG A 296 -9.65 -5.90 26.22
C ARG A 296 -9.66 -6.61 24.89
N GLY A 297 -8.65 -6.40 24.04
CA GLY A 297 -8.48 -7.11 22.78
C GLY A 297 -8.56 -8.63 22.99
N ARG A 298 -7.72 -9.18 23.87
CA ARG A 298 -7.74 -10.62 24.21
C ARG A 298 -9.07 -11.09 24.78
N ALA A 299 -9.63 -10.34 25.73
CA ALA A 299 -10.90 -10.69 26.35
C ALA A 299 -12.05 -10.70 25.33
N CYS A 300 -12.02 -9.80 24.34
CA CYS A 300 -12.98 -9.75 23.26
C CYS A 300 -12.90 -10.99 22.36
N VAL A 301 -11.69 -11.38 21.93
CA VAL A 301 -11.51 -12.58 21.10
C VAL A 301 -11.95 -13.84 21.86
N LEU A 302 -11.44 -14.06 23.08
CA LEU A 302 -11.74 -15.24 23.89
C LEU A 302 -13.22 -15.39 24.25
N LYS A 303 -13.97 -14.27 24.31
CA LYS A 303 -15.40 -14.28 24.60
C LYS A 303 -16.25 -14.61 23.37
N ASN A 304 -15.82 -14.21 22.17
CA ASN A 304 -16.67 -14.22 20.97
C ASN A 304 -16.23 -15.23 19.90
N ILE A 305 -15.00 -15.74 19.97
CA ILE A 305 -14.45 -16.69 18.99
C ILE A 305 -14.09 -17.96 19.76
N LEU A 306 -14.94 -18.97 19.64
CA LEU A 306 -14.70 -20.28 20.24
C LEU A 306 -14.06 -21.18 19.16
N PRO A 307 -12.91 -21.81 19.43
CA PRO A 307 -12.27 -22.72 18.47
C PRO A 307 -13.18 -23.87 18.01
N GLU A 308 -14.16 -24.24 18.83
CA GLU A 308 -15.16 -25.28 18.52
C GLU A 308 -16.08 -24.90 17.35
N ASP A 309 -16.31 -23.60 17.13
CA ASP A 309 -17.13 -23.10 16.02
C ASP A 309 -16.38 -23.19 14.67
N TYR A 310 -15.04 -23.29 14.71
CA TYR A 310 -14.16 -23.29 13.55
C TYR A 310 -13.11 -24.43 13.62
N PRO A 311 -13.54 -25.70 13.62
CA PRO A 311 -12.68 -26.85 13.93
C PRO A 311 -11.55 -27.08 12.91
N ASP A 312 -11.72 -26.60 11.67
CA ASP A 312 -10.75 -26.75 10.58
C ASP A 312 -9.75 -25.57 10.50
N VAL A 313 -9.88 -24.56 11.37
CA VAL A 313 -9.05 -23.35 11.38
C VAL A 313 -8.18 -23.33 12.64
N GLN A 314 -6.86 -23.27 12.47
CA GLN A 314 -5.94 -23.00 13.57
C GLN A 314 -6.04 -21.52 13.97
N ILE A 315 -6.74 -21.23 15.07
CA ILE A 315 -6.89 -19.88 15.61
C ILE A 315 -5.88 -19.65 16.73
N GLU A 316 -4.95 -18.71 16.52
CA GLU A 316 -3.93 -18.32 17.50
C GLU A 316 -4.25 -16.93 18.06
N ILE A 317 -4.33 -16.81 19.38
CA ILE A 317 -4.64 -15.56 20.09
C ILE A 317 -3.44 -15.22 20.97
N PHE A 318 -2.76 -14.13 20.66
CA PHE A 318 -1.51 -13.76 21.34
C PHE A 318 -1.69 -12.81 22.51
#